data_AF-A0A9D7U0V7-F1
#
_entry.id   AF-A0A9D7U0V7-F1
#
_cell.length_a   1.000
_cell.length_b   1.000
_cell.length_c   1.000
_cell.angle_alpha   90.00
_cell.angle_beta   90.00
_cell.angle_gamma   90.00
#
_symmetry.space_group_name_H-M   'P 1'
#
loop_
_entity.id
_entity.type
_entity.pdbx_description
1 polymer ?
#
loop_
_entity_poly.entity_id
_entity_poly.type
_entity_poly.pdbx_seq_one_letter_code
_entity_poly.pdbx_strand_id
1 'polypeptide(L)'
;MSNGKSISDADFNFKEKRKWQIALRRYILEKNKSSQYAPYFGLDIENFRKWIEIQFNDELNWENFSTKWQFDHIVPVAYFNLKNEEDLKLCWNFINIRVENIFHNKNRGHRVDVYETKRYFEKLYQKTLFPLCLAMVDKITQLNISEITATSVQEEFLITQKDHLQKLSGFGAYEFNQLNAGEAVNDILEQQKQLKQFENLT
;
A
#
# COMPACT_ATOMS: atom_id res chain seq x y z
N MET A 1 1.26 -25.84 -35.75
CA MET A 1 1.99 -25.60 -34.49
C MET A 1 1.80 -24.14 -34.11
N SER A 2 0.96 -23.86 -33.11
CA SER A 2 0.59 -22.49 -32.73
C SER A 2 1.67 -21.89 -31.83
N ASN A 3 2.36 -20.84 -32.32
CA ASN A 3 3.25 -20.00 -31.52
C ASN A 3 2.44 -19.26 -30.45
N GLY A 4 2.28 -19.87 -29.27
CA GLY A 4 1.76 -19.20 -28.09
C GLY A 4 2.79 -18.21 -27.56
N LYS A 5 2.63 -16.92 -27.87
CA LYS A 5 3.35 -15.85 -27.17
C LYS A 5 3.00 -15.96 -25.68
N SER A 6 3.99 -16.19 -24.82
CA SER A 6 3.79 -16.10 -23.37
C SER A 6 3.28 -14.70 -23.04
N ILE A 7 2.14 -14.62 -22.38
CA ILE A 7 1.56 -13.35 -21.92
C ILE A 7 2.42 -12.86 -20.75
N SER A 8 2.82 -11.59 -20.77
CA SER A 8 3.55 -10.99 -19.64
C SER A 8 2.66 -10.92 -18.39
N ASP A 9 3.22 -10.98 -17.19
CA ASP A 9 2.43 -10.91 -15.95
C ASP A 9 1.64 -9.60 -15.83
N ALA A 10 2.19 -8.50 -16.35
CA ALA A 10 1.49 -7.22 -16.42
C ALA A 10 0.25 -7.28 -17.33
N ASP A 11 0.37 -7.88 -18.51
CA ASP A 11 -0.74 -8.07 -19.44
C ASP A 11 -1.81 -9.02 -18.88
N PHE A 12 -1.38 -10.07 -18.18
CA PHE A 12 -2.27 -10.99 -17.48
C PHE A 12 -3.07 -10.24 -16.42
N ASN A 13 -2.40 -9.52 -15.53
CA ASN A 13 -3.05 -8.78 -14.44
C ASN A 13 -4.02 -7.72 -14.96
N PHE A 14 -3.67 -7.01 -16.04
CA PHE A 14 -4.56 -6.05 -16.67
C PHE A 14 -5.85 -6.70 -17.20
N LYS A 15 -5.72 -7.82 -17.93
CA LYS A 15 -6.85 -8.56 -18.49
C LYS A 15 -7.73 -9.15 -17.40
N GLU A 16 -7.12 -9.77 -16.40
CA GLU A 16 -7.84 -10.35 -15.26
C GLU A 16 -8.61 -9.27 -14.50
N LYS A 17 -7.93 -8.18 -14.10
CA LYS A 17 -8.59 -7.05 -13.43
C LYS A 17 -9.81 -6.58 -14.21
N ARG A 18 -9.69 -6.37 -15.52
CA ARG A 18 -10.81 -5.93 -16.37
C ARG A 18 -11.96 -6.93 -16.38
N LYS A 19 -11.65 -8.24 -16.49
CA LYS A 19 -12.66 -9.32 -16.45
C LYS A 19 -13.46 -9.28 -15.16
N TRP A 20 -12.78 -9.19 -14.02
CA TRP A 20 -13.41 -9.16 -12.71
C TRP A 20 -14.21 -7.88 -12.45
N GLN A 21 -13.72 -6.71 -12.91
CA GLN A 21 -14.49 -5.45 -12.86
C GLN A 21 -15.81 -5.54 -13.62
N ILE A 22 -15.80 -6.14 -14.82
CA ILE A 22 -17.01 -6.34 -15.62
C ILE A 22 -17.96 -7.29 -14.91
N ALA A 23 -17.45 -8.40 -14.36
CA ALA A 23 -18.26 -9.37 -13.62
C ALA A 23 -18.93 -8.74 -12.39
N LEU A 24 -18.18 -7.98 -11.59
CA LEU A 24 -18.69 -7.26 -10.42
C LEU A 24 -19.80 -6.27 -10.80
N ARG A 25 -19.57 -5.46 -11.84
CA ARG A 25 -20.57 -4.49 -12.32
C ARG A 25 -21.86 -5.17 -12.76
N ARG A 26 -21.77 -6.25 -13.54
CA ARG A 26 -22.96 -7.04 -13.96
C ARG A 26 -23.68 -7.64 -12.76
N TYR A 27 -22.93 -8.18 -11.79
CA TYR A 27 -23.50 -8.80 -10.60
C TYR A 27 -24.30 -7.80 -9.74
N ILE A 28 -23.77 -6.59 -9.53
CA ILE A 28 -24.38 -5.60 -8.63
C ILE A 28 -25.38 -4.69 -9.34
N LEU A 29 -25.03 -4.17 -10.52
CA LEU A 29 -25.83 -3.16 -11.23
C LEU A 29 -26.98 -3.81 -12.02
N GLU A 30 -26.69 -4.89 -12.73
CA GLU A 30 -27.66 -5.60 -13.57
C GLU A 30 -28.35 -6.74 -12.80
N LYS A 31 -27.97 -6.97 -11.54
CA LYS A 31 -28.43 -8.11 -10.72
C LYS A 31 -28.23 -9.47 -11.42
N ASN A 32 -27.19 -9.58 -12.25
CA ASN A 32 -26.93 -10.78 -13.03
C ASN A 32 -26.22 -11.84 -12.17
N LYS A 33 -26.96 -12.90 -11.81
CA LYS A 33 -26.45 -13.99 -10.98
C LYS A 33 -25.30 -14.73 -11.69
N SER A 34 -24.24 -15.01 -10.96
CA SER A 34 -23.14 -15.83 -11.47
C SER A 34 -22.60 -16.76 -10.39
N SER A 35 -22.77 -18.07 -10.58
CA SER A 35 -22.17 -19.08 -9.71
C SER A 35 -20.64 -19.05 -9.73
N GLN A 36 -20.06 -18.62 -10.86
CA GLN A 36 -18.61 -18.53 -11.03
C GLN A 36 -18.00 -17.40 -10.18
N TYR A 37 -18.62 -16.21 -10.17
CA TYR A 37 -18.03 -15.02 -9.54
C TYR A 37 -18.57 -14.72 -8.13
N ALA A 38 -19.83 -15.08 -7.85
CA ALA A 38 -20.46 -14.76 -6.56
C ALA A 38 -19.68 -15.21 -5.32
N PRO A 39 -19.04 -16.41 -5.29
CA PRO A 39 -18.26 -16.84 -4.12
C PRO A 39 -17.11 -15.91 -3.74
N TYR A 40 -16.54 -15.18 -4.71
CA TYR A 40 -15.43 -14.25 -4.49
C TYR A 40 -15.90 -12.92 -3.92
N PHE A 41 -17.13 -12.51 -4.25
CA PHE A 41 -17.72 -11.27 -3.76
C PHE A 41 -18.13 -11.34 -2.29
N GLY A 42 -18.42 -12.55 -1.79
CA GLY A 42 -18.67 -12.80 -0.36
C GLY A 42 -20.02 -12.31 0.16
N LEU A 43 -20.89 -11.77 -0.71
CA LEU A 43 -22.27 -11.40 -0.42
C LEU A 43 -23.19 -11.77 -1.59
N ASP A 44 -24.44 -12.06 -1.27
CA ASP A 44 -25.50 -12.06 -2.28
C ASP A 44 -25.76 -10.65 -2.82
N ILE A 45 -26.43 -10.57 -3.97
CA ILE A 45 -26.67 -9.33 -4.70
C ILE A 45 -27.34 -8.26 -3.82
N GLU A 46 -28.36 -8.63 -3.04
CA GLU A 46 -29.13 -7.65 -2.28
C GLU A 46 -28.34 -7.12 -1.09
N ASN A 47 -27.61 -8.00 -0.38
CA ASN A 47 -26.75 -7.55 0.72
C ASN A 47 -25.53 -6.77 0.22
N PHE A 48 -24.97 -7.09 -0.94
CA PHE A 48 -23.90 -6.27 -1.52
C PHE A 48 -24.43 -4.89 -1.91
N ARG A 49 -25.61 -4.81 -2.53
CA ARG A 49 -26.22 -3.50 -2.83
C ARG A 49 -26.45 -2.66 -1.57
N LYS A 50 -26.96 -3.25 -0.48
CA LYS A 50 -27.07 -2.57 0.81
C LYS A 50 -25.71 -2.08 1.33
N TRP A 51 -24.67 -2.93 1.23
CA TRP A 51 -23.31 -2.55 1.62
C TRP A 51 -22.76 -1.34 0.86
N ILE A 52 -23.15 -1.18 -0.41
CA ILE A 52 -22.80 0.00 -1.22
C ILE A 52 -23.65 1.21 -0.83
N GLU A 53 -24.96 1.02 -0.64
CA GLU A 53 -25.90 2.09 -0.29
C GLU A 53 -25.57 2.77 1.04
N ILE A 54 -25.12 2.04 2.06
CA ILE A 54 -24.72 2.64 3.35
C ILE A 54 -23.50 3.57 3.24
N GLN A 55 -22.79 3.55 2.10
CA GLN A 55 -21.64 4.41 1.84
C GLN A 55 -22.01 5.64 1.00
N PHE A 56 -23.25 5.74 0.52
CA PHE A 56 -23.72 6.92 -0.20
C PHE A 56 -23.87 8.10 0.77
N ASN A 57 -23.58 9.30 0.25
CA ASN A 57 -24.03 10.55 0.85
C ASN A 57 -25.26 11.06 0.07
N ASP A 58 -25.79 12.22 0.45
CA ASP A 58 -26.99 12.82 -0.16
C ASP A 58 -26.89 13.07 -1.68
N GLU A 59 -25.68 13.08 -2.25
CA GLU A 59 -25.45 13.35 -3.67
C GLU A 59 -25.29 12.09 -4.52
N LEU A 60 -25.10 10.92 -3.91
CA LEU A 60 -24.80 9.65 -4.58
C LEU A 60 -26.01 8.71 -4.55
N ASN A 61 -26.29 8.08 -5.68
CA ASN A 61 -27.33 7.07 -5.82
C ASN A 61 -27.04 6.14 -7.00
N TRP A 62 -27.81 5.06 -7.17
CA TRP A 62 -27.58 4.11 -8.25
C TRP A 62 -27.70 4.69 -9.67
N GLU A 63 -28.53 5.71 -9.87
CA GLU A 63 -28.79 6.32 -11.18
C GLU A 63 -27.57 7.14 -11.67
N ASN A 64 -26.78 7.67 -10.73
CA ASN A 64 -25.59 8.46 -11.03
C ASN A 64 -24.27 7.69 -10.94
N PHE A 65 -24.34 6.35 -11.01
CA PHE A 65 -23.16 5.51 -11.21
C PHE A 65 -22.41 5.89 -12.49
N SER A 66 -21.07 5.83 -12.46
CA SER A 66 -20.13 6.24 -13.50
C SER A 66 -20.09 7.74 -13.84
N THR A 67 -21.05 8.53 -13.36
CA THR A 67 -21.05 9.99 -13.53
C THR A 67 -20.60 10.71 -12.25
N LYS A 68 -21.12 10.32 -11.08
CA LYS A 68 -20.72 10.87 -9.78
C LYS A 68 -19.88 9.93 -8.93
N TRP A 69 -20.08 8.62 -9.05
CA TRP A 69 -19.32 7.64 -8.28
C TRP A 69 -19.06 6.36 -9.06
N GLN A 70 -18.11 5.57 -8.57
CA GLN A 70 -17.75 4.26 -9.10
C GLN A 70 -17.36 3.29 -7.98
N PHE A 71 -17.22 2.00 -8.31
CA PHE A 71 -16.60 1.04 -7.40
C PHE A 71 -15.09 1.27 -7.35
N ASP A 72 -14.53 1.23 -6.15
CA ASP A 72 -13.09 1.25 -5.92
C ASP A 72 -12.69 0.18 -4.91
N HIS A 73 -11.41 -0.16 -4.90
CA HIS A 73 -10.84 -1.06 -3.92
C HIS A 73 -10.20 -0.26 -2.78
N ILE A 74 -10.45 -0.66 -1.54
CA ILE A 74 -9.77 -0.08 -0.37
C ILE A 74 -8.27 -0.45 -0.41
N VAL A 75 -7.96 -1.72 -0.65
CA VAL A 75 -6.61 -2.21 -0.98
C VAL A 75 -6.54 -2.42 -2.50
N PRO A 76 -5.65 -1.73 -3.23
CA PRO A 76 -5.56 -1.83 -4.68
C PRO A 76 -5.29 -3.25 -5.18
N VAL A 77 -5.93 -3.61 -6.29
CA VAL A 77 -5.77 -4.91 -6.98
C VAL A 77 -4.30 -5.26 -7.24
N ALA A 78 -3.44 -4.26 -7.43
CA ALA A 78 -2.00 -4.45 -7.69
C ALA A 78 -1.24 -5.14 -6.54
N TYR A 79 -1.79 -5.11 -5.33
CA TYR A 79 -1.21 -5.75 -4.14
C TYR A 79 -1.61 -7.22 -3.98
N PHE A 80 -2.42 -7.76 -4.89
CA PHE A 80 -2.89 -9.15 -4.84
C PHE A 80 -2.31 -9.96 -5.99
N ASN A 81 -2.00 -11.22 -5.70
CA ASN A 81 -1.65 -12.21 -6.70
C ASN A 81 -2.93 -12.80 -7.30
N LEU A 82 -3.32 -12.33 -8.49
CA LEU A 82 -4.55 -12.76 -9.16
C LEU A 82 -4.51 -14.22 -9.66
N LYS A 83 -3.36 -14.90 -9.57
CA LYS A 83 -3.23 -16.35 -9.85
C LYS A 83 -3.50 -17.20 -8.60
N ASN A 84 -3.53 -16.59 -7.41
CA ASN A 84 -3.84 -17.27 -6.16
C ASN A 84 -5.31 -17.05 -5.79
N GLU A 85 -6.03 -18.15 -5.51
CA GLU A 85 -7.48 -18.11 -5.30
C GLU A 85 -7.88 -17.34 -4.04
N GLU A 86 -7.12 -17.47 -2.94
CA GLU A 86 -7.43 -16.79 -1.68
C GLU A 86 -7.17 -15.28 -1.79
N ASP A 87 -6.08 -14.88 -2.44
CA ASP A 87 -5.83 -13.48 -2.79
C ASP A 87 -6.95 -12.91 -3.68
N LEU A 88 -7.46 -13.70 -4.62
CA LEU A 88 -8.54 -13.29 -5.50
C LEU A 88 -9.87 -13.13 -4.75
N LYS A 89 -10.20 -14.05 -3.84
CA LYS A 89 -11.36 -13.94 -2.95
C LYS A 89 -11.25 -12.70 -2.07
N LEU A 90 -10.10 -12.49 -1.44
CA LEU A 90 -9.88 -11.34 -0.56
C LEU A 90 -9.91 -10.01 -1.31
N CYS A 91 -9.32 -9.97 -2.52
CA CYS A 91 -9.30 -8.79 -3.38
C CYS A 91 -10.71 -8.34 -3.79
N TRP A 92 -11.55 -9.28 -4.23
CA TRP A 92 -12.89 -8.99 -4.77
C TRP A 92 -14.02 -9.08 -3.74
N ASN A 93 -13.70 -9.40 -2.48
CA ASN A 93 -14.67 -9.45 -1.40
C ASN A 93 -15.30 -8.08 -1.14
N PHE A 94 -16.57 -8.05 -0.76
CA PHE A 94 -17.29 -6.81 -0.45
C PHE A 94 -16.56 -5.93 0.58
N ILE A 95 -15.82 -6.50 1.55
CA ILE A 95 -15.07 -5.70 2.53
C ILE A 95 -13.96 -4.85 1.92
N ASN A 96 -13.50 -5.22 0.72
CA ASN A 96 -12.48 -4.49 -0.02
C ASN A 96 -13.08 -3.55 -1.07
N ILE A 97 -14.40 -3.59 -1.31
CA ILE A 97 -15.08 -2.74 -2.29
C ILE A 97 -15.78 -1.58 -1.60
N ARG A 98 -15.53 -0.37 -2.10
CA ARG A 98 -16.13 0.87 -1.61
C ARG A 98 -16.76 1.72 -2.71
N VAL A 99 -17.57 2.69 -2.29
CA VAL A 99 -18.02 3.81 -3.12
C VAL A 99 -16.90 4.85 -3.22
N GLU A 100 -16.61 5.26 -4.45
CA GLU A 100 -15.61 6.28 -4.76
C GLU A 100 -16.24 7.44 -5.52
N ASN A 101 -16.17 8.65 -4.96
CA ASN A 101 -16.70 9.87 -5.59
C ASN A 101 -15.71 10.41 -6.63
N ILE A 102 -16.12 10.39 -7.90
CA ILE A 102 -15.28 10.72 -9.05
C ILE A 102 -14.77 12.17 -8.99
N PHE A 103 -15.54 13.10 -8.42
CA PHE A 103 -15.18 14.53 -8.41
C PHE A 103 -14.28 14.91 -7.24
N HIS A 104 -14.40 14.23 -6.11
CA HIS A 104 -13.68 14.59 -4.89
C HIS A 104 -12.23 14.10 -4.89
N ASN A 105 -11.89 13.12 -5.74
CA ASN A 105 -10.64 12.39 -5.63
C ASN A 105 -9.65 12.60 -6.78
N LYS A 106 -9.73 13.73 -7.49
CA LYS A 106 -8.78 14.08 -8.57
C LYS A 106 -7.32 14.26 -8.10
N ASN A 107 -7.09 14.40 -6.78
CA ASN A 107 -5.79 14.75 -6.20
C ASN A 107 -5.16 13.68 -5.29
N ARG A 108 -5.79 12.52 -5.01
CA ARG A 108 -5.05 11.41 -4.39
C ARG A 108 -4.21 10.75 -5.47
N GLY A 109 -2.94 11.15 -5.52
CA GLY A 109 -1.90 10.32 -6.13
C GLY A 109 -2.08 8.88 -5.62
N HIS A 110 -1.99 7.92 -6.52
CA HIS A 110 -2.31 6.49 -6.38
C HIS A 110 -1.64 5.72 -5.21
N ARG A 111 -0.97 6.38 -4.27
CA ARG A 111 -0.40 5.76 -3.09
C ARG A 111 -1.48 5.58 -2.04
N VAL A 112 -2.01 4.37 -1.98
CA VAL A 112 -2.73 3.92 -0.79
C VAL A 112 -1.76 3.94 0.37
N ASP A 113 -2.12 4.68 1.41
CA ASP A 113 -1.38 4.65 2.66
C ASP A 113 -1.62 3.29 3.31
N VAL A 114 -0.66 2.39 3.10
CA VAL A 114 -0.72 1.01 3.57
C VAL A 114 -0.90 0.96 5.09
N TYR A 115 -0.36 1.94 5.84
CA TYR A 115 -0.52 2.04 7.27
C TYR A 115 -1.96 2.40 7.67
N GLU A 116 -2.53 3.45 7.05
CA GLU A 116 -3.93 3.84 7.33
C GLU A 116 -4.93 2.75 6.89
N THR A 117 -4.67 2.09 5.76
CA THR A 117 -5.51 0.97 5.31
C THR A 117 -5.42 -0.23 6.24
N LYS A 118 -4.22 -0.57 6.73
CA LYS A 118 -4.07 -1.62 7.76
C LYS A 118 -4.89 -1.27 9.01
N ARG A 119 -4.72 -0.05 9.51
CA ARG A 119 -5.41 0.45 10.70
C ARG A 119 -6.93 0.44 10.54
N TYR A 120 -7.44 0.71 9.34
CA TYR A 120 -8.86 0.59 9.02
C TYR A 120 -9.37 -0.84 9.25
N PHE A 121 -8.70 -1.86 8.69
CA PHE A 121 -9.12 -3.26 8.86
C PHE A 121 -8.89 -3.78 10.29
N GLU A 122 -7.82 -3.35 10.97
CA GLU A 122 -7.60 -3.67 12.39
C GLU A 122 -8.77 -3.18 13.26
N LYS A 123 -9.20 -1.92 13.08
CA LYS A 123 -10.33 -1.36 13.82
C LYS A 123 -11.64 -2.09 13.52
N LEU A 124 -11.87 -2.47 12.26
CA LEU A 124 -13.05 -3.26 11.90
C LEU A 124 -13.02 -4.62 12.60
N TYR A 125 -11.91 -5.35 12.51
CA TYR A 125 -11.76 -6.65 13.16
C TYR A 125 -11.97 -6.57 14.68
N GLN A 126 -11.34 -5.60 15.36
CA GLN A 126 -11.50 -5.40 16.80
C GLN A 126 -12.96 -5.19 17.22
N LYS A 127 -13.77 -4.54 16.37
CA LYS A 127 -15.17 -4.23 16.67
C LYS A 127 -16.14 -5.34 16.27
N THR A 128 -15.88 -6.04 15.17
CA THR A 128 -16.84 -6.98 14.57
C THR A 128 -16.44 -8.43 14.75
N LEU A 129 -15.17 -8.70 15.09
CA LEU A 129 -14.52 -10.00 15.07
C LEU A 129 -14.64 -10.72 13.71
N PHE A 130 -14.89 -9.97 12.63
CA PHE A 130 -15.11 -10.55 11.32
C PHE A 130 -13.78 -11.05 10.70
N PRO A 131 -13.61 -12.37 10.48
CA PRO A 131 -12.29 -12.95 10.17
C PRO A 131 -11.63 -12.42 8.90
N LEU A 132 -12.42 -12.05 7.88
CA LEU A 132 -11.86 -11.52 6.63
C LEU A 132 -11.15 -10.16 6.83
N CYS A 133 -11.55 -9.38 7.84
CA CYS A 133 -10.82 -8.15 8.20
C CYS A 133 -9.42 -8.49 8.72
N LEU A 134 -9.28 -9.54 9.54
CA LEU A 134 -7.97 -10.01 10.02
C LEU A 134 -7.13 -10.54 8.86
N ALA A 135 -7.71 -11.34 7.96
CA ALA A 135 -7.01 -11.81 6.76
C ALA A 135 -6.48 -10.66 5.89
N MET A 136 -7.22 -9.55 5.80
CA MET A 136 -6.76 -8.34 5.09
C MET A 136 -5.60 -7.66 5.83
N VAL A 137 -5.62 -7.60 7.17
CA VAL A 137 -4.49 -7.09 7.98
C VAL A 137 -3.23 -7.92 7.75
N ASP A 138 -3.36 -9.24 7.72
CA ASP A 138 -2.24 -10.15 7.48
C ASP A 138 -1.67 -9.94 6.07
N LYS A 139 -2.55 -9.83 5.06
CA LYS A 139 -2.16 -9.53 3.68
C LYS A 139 -1.35 -8.24 3.59
N ILE A 140 -1.84 -7.17 4.20
CA ILE A 140 -1.17 -5.86 4.21
C ILE A 140 0.19 -5.94 4.93
N THR A 141 0.28 -6.70 6.02
CA THR A 141 1.52 -6.87 6.78
C THR A 141 2.59 -7.57 5.96
N GLN A 142 2.23 -8.61 5.20
CA GLN A 142 3.16 -9.33 4.33
C GLN A 142 3.74 -8.42 3.22
N LEU A 143 2.92 -7.52 2.66
CA LEU A 143 3.36 -6.58 1.63
C LEU A 143 4.42 -5.59 2.14
N ASN A 144 4.20 -5.03 3.33
CA ASN A 144 5.16 -4.12 3.96
C ASN A 144 6.54 -4.76 4.16
N ILE A 145 6.58 -6.04 4.54
CA ILE A 145 7.85 -6.78 4.73
C ILE A 145 8.56 -6.98 3.38
N SER A 146 7.84 -7.21 2.30
CA SER A 146 8.43 -7.47 0.99
C SER A 146 8.94 -6.24 0.24
N GLU A 147 8.40 -5.05 0.49
CA GLU A 147 8.75 -3.83 -0.27
C GLU A 147 9.92 -3.04 0.33
N ILE A 148 10.25 -3.23 1.62
CA ILE A 148 11.26 -2.44 2.33
C ILE A 148 12.23 -3.37 3.07
N THR A 149 13.25 -3.85 2.36
CA THR A 149 14.41 -4.50 2.98
C THR A 149 15.69 -3.83 2.50
N ALA A 150 16.65 -3.67 3.41
CA ALA A 150 17.98 -3.22 3.01
C ALA A 150 18.62 -4.31 2.14
N THR A 151 19.32 -3.91 1.08
CA THR A 151 20.09 -4.88 0.31
C THR A 151 21.30 -5.32 1.14
N SER A 152 21.81 -6.53 0.90
CA SER A 152 23.00 -7.02 1.62
C SER A 152 24.21 -6.09 1.47
N VAL A 153 24.31 -5.35 0.35
CA VAL A 153 25.37 -4.34 0.14
C VAL A 153 25.17 -3.11 1.03
N GLN A 154 23.92 -2.67 1.22
CA GLN A 154 23.60 -1.59 2.16
C GLN A 154 23.90 -2.00 3.61
N GLU A 155 23.54 -3.22 3.98
CA GLU A 155 23.84 -3.79 5.29
C GLU A 155 25.35 -3.87 5.52
N GLU A 156 26.10 -4.39 4.55
CA GLU A 156 27.55 -4.50 4.62
C GLU A 156 28.23 -3.13 4.73
N PHE A 157 27.75 -2.12 3.99
CA PHE A 157 28.25 -0.74 4.13
C PHE A 157 28.08 -0.22 5.56
N LEU A 158 26.89 -0.37 6.15
CA LEU A 158 26.64 0.08 7.53
C LEU A 158 27.49 -0.68 8.56
N ILE A 159 27.69 -1.99 8.36
CA ILE A 159 28.52 -2.82 9.23
C ILE A 159 29.98 -2.39 9.14
N THR A 160 30.52 -2.26 7.93
CA THR A 160 31.94 -1.93 7.69
C THR A 160 32.29 -0.49 8.07
N GLN A 161 31.36 0.45 7.91
CA GLN A 161 31.57 1.86 8.23
C GLN A 161 31.06 2.26 9.63
N LYS A 162 30.60 1.32 10.45
CA LYS A 162 29.93 1.58 11.73
C LYS A 162 30.68 2.59 12.62
N ASP A 163 31.95 2.35 12.88
CA ASP A 163 32.74 3.20 13.79
C ASP A 163 32.97 4.61 13.20
N HIS A 164 33.12 4.71 11.87
CA HIS A 164 33.22 5.99 11.17
C HIS A 164 31.90 6.76 11.25
N LEU A 165 30.77 6.12 10.93
CA LEU A 165 29.43 6.72 11.00
C LEU A 165 29.08 7.17 12.42
N GLN A 166 29.47 6.40 13.45
CA GLN A 166 29.27 6.80 14.84
C GLN A 166 30.05 8.06 15.20
N LYS A 167 31.28 8.24 14.71
CA LYS A 167 32.05 9.48 14.90
C LYS A 167 31.35 10.68 14.25
N LEU A 168 30.79 10.49 13.06
CA LEU A 168 30.07 11.55 12.33
C LEU A 168 28.74 11.94 13.00
N SER A 169 28.15 11.10 13.85
CA SER A 169 26.84 11.39 14.46
C SER A 169 26.82 12.66 15.33
N GLY A 170 27.98 13.10 15.81
CA GLY A 170 28.13 14.34 16.58
C GLY A 170 28.51 15.57 15.75
N PHE A 171 28.59 15.45 14.43
CA PHE A 171 29.05 16.54 13.54
C PHE A 171 27.89 17.45 13.14
N GLY A 172 28.14 18.76 13.14
CA GLY A 172 27.23 19.78 12.64
C GLY A 172 27.59 20.21 11.22
N ALA A 173 26.97 21.31 10.76
CA ALA A 173 27.18 21.79 9.39
C ALA A 173 28.64 22.18 9.09
N TYR A 174 29.35 22.73 10.07
CA TYR A 174 30.75 23.13 9.93
C TYR A 174 31.66 21.92 9.69
N GLU A 175 31.54 20.88 10.52
CA GLU A 175 32.36 19.68 10.41
C GLU A 175 32.08 18.91 9.11
N PHE A 176 30.82 18.88 8.66
CA PHE A 176 30.50 18.27 7.37
C PHE A 176 31.07 19.06 6.18
N ASN A 177 31.15 20.39 6.25
CA ASN A 177 31.82 21.18 5.21
C ASN A 177 33.31 20.84 5.12
N GLN A 178 33.98 20.73 6.28
CA GLN A 178 35.38 20.32 6.36
C GLN A 178 35.61 18.89 5.83
N LEU A 179 34.75 17.96 6.24
CA LEU A 179 34.78 16.57 5.76
C LEU A 179 34.61 16.50 4.23
N ASN A 180 33.65 17.25 3.69
CA ASN A 180 33.39 17.33 2.25
C ASN A 180 34.52 18.03 1.47
N ALA A 181 35.31 18.88 2.14
CA ALA A 181 36.52 19.47 1.58
C ALA A 181 37.73 18.50 1.59
N GLY A 182 37.55 17.28 2.11
CA GLY A 182 38.56 16.22 2.14
C GLY A 182 39.35 16.12 3.44
N GLU A 183 38.96 16.85 4.49
CA GLU A 183 39.63 16.78 5.78
C GLU A 183 39.31 15.47 6.51
N ALA A 184 40.30 14.89 7.21
CA ALA A 184 40.12 13.61 7.87
C ALA A 184 39.28 13.75 9.16
N VAL A 185 38.41 12.77 9.42
CA VAL A 185 37.54 12.75 10.60
C VAL A 185 38.30 12.95 11.92
N ASN A 186 39.49 12.35 12.04
CA ASN A 186 40.27 12.45 13.27
C ASN A 186 40.79 13.89 13.50
N ASP A 187 41.13 14.60 12.44
CA ASP A 187 41.64 15.99 12.50
C ASP A 187 40.51 16.94 12.93
N ILE A 188 39.32 16.75 12.36
CA ILE A 188 38.12 17.52 12.74
C ILE A 188 37.74 17.26 14.21
N LEU A 189 37.81 16.00 14.66
CA LEU A 189 37.56 15.65 16.07
C LEU A 189 38.57 16.27 17.03
N GLU A 190 39.83 16.41 16.60
CA GLU A 190 40.87 17.03 17.42
C GLU A 190 40.65 18.54 17.53
N GLN A 191 40.27 19.21 16.44
CA GLN A 191 39.87 20.63 16.46
C GLN A 191 38.69 20.87 17.41
N GLN A 192 37.65 20.01 17.37
CA GLN A 192 36.53 20.10 18.31
C GLN A 192 36.97 19.96 19.78
N LYS A 193 37.90 19.05 20.08
CA LYS A 193 38.41 18.87 21.45
C LYS A 193 39.17 20.10 21.93
N GLN A 194 39.98 20.70 21.06
CA GLN A 194 40.74 21.91 21.38
C GLN A 194 39.79 23.08 21.66
N LEU A 195 38.82 23.32 20.77
CA LEU A 195 37.81 24.38 20.95
C LEU A 195 37.04 24.25 22.26
N LYS A 196 36.58 23.03 22.61
CA LYS A 196 35.91 22.77 23.89
C LYS A 196 36.81 22.98 25.10
N GLN A 197 38.12 22.73 24.99
CA GLN A 197 39.05 23.03 26.09
C GLN A 197 39.21 24.54 26.30
N PHE A 198 39.25 25.32 25.22
CA PHE A 198 39.32 26.78 25.31
C PHE A 198 38.04 27.39 25.89
N GLU A 199 36.86 26.92 25.49
CA GLU A 199 35.58 27.39 26.06
C GLU A 199 35.45 27.10 27.56
N ASN A 200 36.02 25.99 28.05
CA ASN A 200 36.01 25.63 29.48
C ASN A 200 37.04 26.39 30.33
N LEU A 201 37.93 27.19 29.71
CA LEU A 201 38.97 27.98 30.38
C LEU A 201 38.59 29.48 30.53
N THR A 202 37.45 29.89 29.96
CA THR A 202 36.85 31.24 30.05
C THR A 202 35.59 31.22 30.90
#